data_AF-A0A066XPP0-F1
#
_entry.id   AF-A0A066XPP0-F1
#
_cell.length_a   1.000
_cell.length_b   1.000
_cell.length_c   1.000
_cell.angle_alpha   90.00
_cell.angle_beta   90.00
_cell.angle_gamma   90.00
#
_symmetry.space_group_name_H-M   'P 1'
#
loop_
_entity.id
_entity.type
_entity.pdbx_description
1 polymer ?
#
loop_
_entity_poly.entity_id
_entity_poly.type
_entity_poly.pdbx_seq_one_letter_code
_entity_poly.pdbx_strand_id
1 'polypeptide(L)'
;MSAEIAAAGLAPLSEADRNRIRAPNTTTTLPLYIEKPPAPRSRKRKSDADADAAGPATKKKQATKKDDDPLPDLSGIHLDGDEDMTVPVYDTCDDVRTKIRALLRRPGVTKAAFLRAIVKAAYPAGSDHKIAPNLLTNFLSKKGPSAGNTSSVFYAAYVFFEKLRVRDGKPKTKKREEMETQWPNGFETKELLGGGWVTAHVSERVGTDKFGKTVISGPRGVIRF
;
A
#
# COMPACT_ATOMS: atom_id res chain seq x y z
N MET A 1 -38.91 56.52 51.33
CA MET A 1 -37.93 56.79 52.41
C MET A 1 -36.56 56.42 51.88
N SER A 2 -35.78 57.46 51.57
CA SER A 2 -34.31 57.58 51.54
C SER A 2 -33.47 56.55 50.79
N ALA A 3 -32.38 56.88 50.09
CA ALA A 3 -31.85 58.10 49.50
C ALA A 3 -30.65 57.64 48.64
N GLU A 4 -30.39 58.41 47.59
CA GLU A 4 -29.21 58.46 46.72
C GLU A 4 -27.86 58.50 47.49
N ILE A 5 -26.74 58.14 46.83
CA ILE A 5 -25.55 58.99 46.63
C ILE A 5 -24.42 58.22 45.89
N ALA A 6 -23.66 59.01 45.15
CA ALA A 6 -22.80 58.75 43.99
C ALA A 6 -21.32 58.36 44.27
N ALA A 7 -20.64 58.03 43.15
CA ALA A 7 -19.21 58.28 42.80
C ALA A 7 -18.13 57.63 43.70
N ALA A 8 -16.88 57.38 43.32
CA ALA A 8 -16.00 57.74 42.21
C ALA A 8 -14.91 56.64 42.09
N GLY A 9 -14.25 56.55 40.94
CA GLY A 9 -13.21 55.54 40.67
C GLY A 9 -11.85 55.84 41.32
N LEU A 10 -10.96 54.84 41.26
CA LEU A 10 -9.49 54.96 41.21
C LEU A 10 -8.89 53.55 41.08
N ALA A 11 -8.14 53.27 40.01
CA ALA A 11 -7.16 52.19 39.99
C ALA A 11 -5.98 52.57 40.91
N PRO A 12 -5.17 51.61 41.42
CA PRO A 12 -3.91 51.34 40.70
C PRO A 12 -3.30 49.92 40.84
N LEU A 13 -2.35 49.63 39.91
CA LEU A 13 -0.97 49.09 40.05
C LEU A 13 -0.66 48.20 41.28
N SER A 14 0.22 47.19 41.30
CA SER A 14 1.14 46.48 40.41
C SER A 14 1.79 45.38 41.29
N GLU A 15 2.39 44.34 40.68
CA GLU A 15 3.44 43.46 41.27
C GLU A 15 3.07 42.58 42.49
N ALA A 16 3.71 41.45 42.80
CA ALA A 16 4.60 40.51 42.13
C ALA A 16 4.70 39.28 43.07
N ASP A 17 5.20 38.19 42.50
CA ASP A 17 5.70 36.96 43.12
C ASP A 17 6.06 36.96 44.61
N ARG A 18 5.76 35.84 45.28
CA ARG A 18 6.60 35.18 46.31
C ARG A 18 5.92 33.91 46.86
N ASN A 19 6.36 32.72 46.43
CA ASN A 19 6.92 31.69 47.33
C ASN A 19 7.07 30.32 46.64
N ARG A 20 8.31 29.94 46.32
CA ARG A 20 8.74 28.53 46.33
C ARG A 20 10.22 28.46 46.70
N ILE A 21 10.52 27.94 47.89
CA ILE A 21 11.89 27.66 48.36
C ILE A 21 12.17 26.15 48.34
N ARG A 22 13.41 25.88 47.89
CA ARG A 22 14.27 24.72 47.56
C ARG A 22 14.50 23.66 48.69
N ALA A 23 14.40 22.34 48.43
CA ALA A 23 15.40 21.26 48.14
C ALA A 23 16.17 20.68 49.37
N PRO A 24 16.66 19.40 49.38
CA PRO A 24 17.86 18.99 48.62
C PRO A 24 17.91 17.50 48.14
N ASN A 25 19.08 17.11 47.65
CA ASN A 25 19.48 16.11 46.65
C ASN A 25 20.57 15.16 47.19
N THR A 26 20.50 13.84 46.89
CA THR A 26 21.69 12.95 46.91
C THR A 26 21.56 11.74 45.96
N THR A 27 22.70 11.39 45.35
CA THR A 27 23.00 10.45 44.24
C THR A 27 23.11 8.96 44.65
N THR A 28 22.78 8.01 43.75
CA THR A 28 23.49 6.72 43.47
C THR A 28 22.84 6.02 42.22
N THR A 29 23.61 5.16 41.53
CA THR A 29 23.80 4.97 40.07
C THR A 29 23.04 3.86 39.29
N LEU A 30 22.73 4.16 38.00
CA LEU A 30 22.67 3.36 36.72
C LEU A 30 21.60 2.24 36.50
N PRO A 31 21.00 2.08 35.27
CA PRO A 31 21.71 1.78 34.00
C PRO A 31 21.22 2.46 32.69
N LEU A 32 21.98 2.18 31.62
CA LEU A 32 21.98 2.66 30.23
C LEU A 32 20.69 2.45 29.41
N TYR A 33 20.23 3.48 28.70
CA TYR A 33 19.38 3.38 27.50
C TYR A 33 19.77 4.45 26.48
N ILE A 34 20.03 4.02 25.24
CA ILE A 34 20.36 4.87 24.08
C ILE A 34 19.05 5.29 23.40
N GLU A 35 18.86 6.60 23.26
CA GLU A 35 17.70 7.20 22.59
C GLU A 35 17.88 7.32 21.06
N LYS A 36 16.73 7.30 20.38
CA LYS A 36 16.48 7.39 18.94
C LYS A 36 16.59 8.85 18.43
N PRO A 37 17.25 9.13 17.28
CA PRO A 37 17.34 10.49 16.72
C PRO A 37 16.12 10.93 15.88
N PRO A 38 15.74 12.23 15.89
CA PRO A 38 14.67 12.81 15.05
C PRO A 38 15.13 13.39 13.69
N ALA A 39 14.18 13.52 12.75
CA ALA A 39 14.34 13.89 11.35
C ALA A 39 14.59 15.39 11.06
N PRO A 40 15.32 15.77 9.98
CA PRO A 40 15.53 17.18 9.62
C PRO A 40 14.45 17.74 8.67
N ARG A 41 13.90 18.92 9.00
CA ARG A 41 13.14 19.79 8.08
C ARG A 41 14.05 20.92 7.59
N SER A 42 14.26 21.01 6.28
CA SER A 42 15.06 22.06 5.64
C SER A 42 14.38 23.42 5.69
N ARG A 43 15.08 24.41 6.25
CA ARG A 43 14.68 25.83 6.28
C ARG A 43 14.93 26.49 4.92
N LYS A 44 13.92 27.21 4.43
CA LYS A 44 13.98 28.14 3.31
C LYS A 44 14.53 29.47 3.83
N ARG A 45 15.57 30.03 3.20
CA ARG A 45 15.92 31.46 3.29
C ARG A 45 16.19 32.03 1.90
N LYS A 46 15.70 33.25 1.77
CA LYS A 46 15.57 34.17 0.64
C LYS A 46 16.92 34.79 0.30
N SER A 47 17.22 34.95 -0.98
CA SER A 47 18.22 35.89 -1.50
C SER A 47 17.51 36.86 -2.44
N ASP A 48 17.69 38.16 -2.19
CA ASP A 48 17.31 39.26 -3.08
C ASP A 48 18.53 39.71 -3.89
N ALA A 49 18.32 40.02 -5.17
CA ALA A 49 18.96 41.10 -5.95
C ALA A 49 18.50 41.03 -7.41
N ASP A 50 17.88 42.11 -7.87
CA ASP A 50 17.32 42.38 -9.20
C ASP A 50 18.37 42.53 -10.31
N ALA A 51 18.01 42.17 -11.55
CA ALA A 51 18.23 42.98 -12.75
C ALA A 51 17.48 42.42 -13.99
N ASP A 52 16.98 43.37 -14.76
CA ASP A 52 16.02 43.37 -15.86
C ASP A 52 16.47 42.64 -17.17
N ALA A 53 15.55 41.97 -17.85
CA ALA A 53 15.45 41.95 -19.33
C ALA A 53 14.20 41.17 -19.83
N ALA A 54 13.36 41.85 -20.59
CA ALA A 54 12.11 41.39 -21.17
C ALA A 54 12.26 40.30 -22.26
N GLY A 55 11.30 39.36 -22.29
CA GLY A 55 11.03 38.49 -23.43
C GLY A 55 9.75 37.66 -23.23
N PRO A 56 8.75 37.69 -24.13
CA PRO A 56 7.48 37.01 -23.89
C PRO A 56 7.57 35.53 -24.29
N ALA A 57 7.75 34.63 -23.32
CA ALA A 57 7.70 33.19 -23.56
C ALA A 57 6.25 32.70 -23.64
N THR A 58 5.72 32.73 -24.87
CA THR A 58 4.73 31.81 -25.47
C THR A 58 4.12 30.75 -24.54
N LYS A 59 2.81 30.92 -24.28
CA LYS A 59 1.93 29.87 -23.76
C LYS A 59 1.90 28.70 -24.77
N LYS A 60 2.57 27.59 -24.47
CA LYS A 60 2.37 26.33 -25.21
C LYS A 60 1.00 25.73 -24.86
N LYS A 61 0.06 25.93 -25.78
CA LYS A 61 -1.11 25.06 -25.97
C LYS A 61 -0.70 23.81 -26.76
N GLN A 62 -1.54 22.78 -26.63
CA GLN A 62 -1.57 21.49 -27.35
C GLN A 62 -0.50 20.46 -26.94
N ALA A 63 -0.81 19.17 -26.81
CA ALA A 63 -1.89 18.42 -27.44
C ALA A 63 -2.38 17.27 -26.53
N THR A 64 -3.69 17.05 -26.53
CA THR A 64 -4.31 15.76 -26.20
C THR A 64 -3.80 14.70 -27.19
N LYS A 65 -2.78 13.94 -26.79
CA LYS A 65 -2.45 12.69 -27.48
C LYS A 65 -3.52 11.67 -27.11
N LYS A 66 -4.14 11.05 -28.09
CA LYS A 66 -4.83 9.78 -27.87
C LYS A 66 -3.76 8.81 -27.35
N ASP A 67 -3.94 8.35 -26.13
CA ASP A 67 -3.05 7.40 -25.47
C ASP A 67 -3.04 6.10 -26.30
N ASP A 68 -2.01 5.91 -27.13
CA ASP A 68 -1.60 4.56 -27.50
C ASP A 68 -1.01 3.95 -26.23
N ASP A 69 -1.87 3.38 -25.38
CA ASP A 69 -1.42 2.67 -24.20
C ASP A 69 -0.50 1.51 -24.65
N PRO A 70 0.72 1.40 -24.09
CA PRO A 70 1.70 0.40 -24.52
C PRO A 70 1.31 -1.04 -24.11
N LEU A 71 0.19 -1.20 -23.42
CA LEU A 71 -0.37 -2.49 -23.04
C LEU A 71 -1.59 -2.79 -23.92
N PRO A 72 -1.79 -4.07 -24.28
CA PRO A 72 -2.94 -4.45 -25.08
C PRO A 72 -4.25 -4.21 -24.33
N ASP A 73 -5.26 -3.79 -25.08
CA ASP A 73 -6.62 -3.75 -24.58
C ASP A 73 -7.18 -5.19 -24.47
N LEU A 74 -7.59 -5.57 -23.26
CA LEU A 74 -8.12 -6.90 -22.93
C LEU A 74 -9.59 -6.85 -22.52
N SER A 75 -10.24 -5.69 -22.63
CA SER A 75 -11.64 -5.49 -22.20
C SER A 75 -12.64 -6.37 -22.96
N GLY A 76 -12.33 -6.78 -24.20
CA GLY A 76 -13.19 -7.66 -25.00
C GLY A 76 -13.08 -9.15 -24.66
N ILE A 77 -12.21 -9.55 -23.72
CA ILE A 77 -12.03 -10.94 -23.32
C ILE A 77 -12.77 -11.18 -22.01
N HIS A 78 -13.73 -12.10 -22.07
CA HIS A 78 -14.53 -12.48 -20.92
C HIS A 78 -13.94 -13.69 -20.19
N LEU A 79 -14.02 -13.68 -18.86
CA LEU A 79 -13.69 -14.81 -17.99
C LEU A 79 -14.92 -15.16 -17.16
N ASP A 80 -15.02 -16.41 -16.73
CA ASP A 80 -16.10 -16.83 -15.82
C ASP A 80 -15.97 -16.07 -14.48
N GLY A 81 -17.03 -15.36 -14.10
CA GLY A 81 -17.06 -14.52 -12.88
C GLY A 81 -16.61 -13.07 -13.08
N ASP A 82 -16.38 -12.61 -14.31
CA ASP A 82 -15.96 -11.22 -14.61
C ASP A 82 -17.05 -10.19 -14.24
N GLU A 83 -18.33 -10.53 -14.43
CA GLU A 83 -19.47 -9.64 -14.13
C GLU A 83 -19.63 -9.37 -12.62
N ASP A 84 -19.44 -10.42 -11.81
CA ASP A 84 -19.63 -10.37 -10.35
C ASP A 84 -18.33 -10.13 -9.58
N MET A 85 -17.20 -9.95 -10.27
CA MET A 85 -15.85 -9.88 -9.69
C MET A 85 -15.51 -11.11 -8.82
N THR A 86 -15.96 -12.28 -9.23
CA THR A 86 -15.79 -13.57 -8.54
C THR A 86 -14.79 -14.50 -9.22
N VAL A 87 -13.98 -13.97 -10.15
CA VAL A 87 -12.98 -14.77 -10.90
C VAL A 87 -12.04 -15.48 -9.92
N PRO A 88 -11.98 -16.83 -9.92
CA PRO A 88 -11.12 -17.57 -9.00
C PRO A 88 -9.64 -17.35 -9.34
N VAL A 89 -8.86 -17.03 -8.30
CA VAL A 89 -7.43 -16.73 -8.41
C VAL A 89 -6.60 -17.99 -8.17
N TYR A 90 -5.64 -18.31 -9.02
CA TYR A 90 -4.79 -19.50 -8.82
C TYR A 90 -3.29 -19.20 -8.98
N ASP A 91 -2.90 -17.94 -8.93
CA ASP A 91 -1.52 -17.54 -8.75
C ASP A 91 -1.27 -17.15 -7.30
N THR A 92 -0.03 -17.34 -6.81
CA THR A 92 0.37 -16.76 -5.53
C THR A 92 0.73 -15.28 -5.69
N CYS A 93 0.80 -14.55 -4.59
CA CYS A 93 1.27 -13.15 -4.58
C CYS A 93 2.70 -13.02 -5.15
N ASP A 94 3.58 -14.00 -4.92
CA ASP A 94 4.94 -14.01 -5.49
C ASP A 94 4.92 -14.16 -7.02
N ASP A 95 4.03 -15.00 -7.55
CA ASP A 95 3.89 -15.18 -9.00
C ASP A 95 3.38 -13.91 -9.67
N VAL A 96 2.33 -13.31 -9.14
CA VAL A 96 1.77 -12.06 -9.66
C VAL A 96 2.82 -10.95 -9.60
N ARG A 97 3.58 -10.83 -8.50
CA ARG A 97 4.68 -9.86 -8.42
C ARG A 97 5.77 -10.11 -9.47
N THR A 98 6.09 -11.37 -9.75
CA THR A 98 7.06 -11.73 -10.79
C THR A 98 6.56 -11.34 -12.18
N LYS A 99 5.29 -11.63 -12.50
CA LYS A 99 4.64 -11.24 -13.76
C LYS A 99 4.60 -9.71 -13.92
N ILE A 100 4.24 -8.97 -12.87
CA ILE A 100 4.24 -7.50 -12.89
C ILE A 100 5.65 -6.97 -13.14
N ARG A 101 6.67 -7.44 -12.42
CA ARG A 101 8.05 -6.99 -12.61
C ARG A 101 8.56 -7.30 -14.01
N ALA A 102 8.22 -8.45 -14.58
CA ALA A 102 8.57 -8.79 -15.96
C ALA A 102 7.90 -7.85 -16.97
N LEU A 103 6.63 -7.52 -16.76
CA LEU A 103 5.90 -6.58 -17.62
C LEU A 103 6.47 -5.16 -17.56
N LEU A 104 6.78 -4.66 -16.36
CA LEU A 104 7.36 -3.32 -16.14
C LEU A 104 8.80 -3.18 -16.66
N ARG A 105 9.50 -4.28 -16.95
CA ARG A 105 10.81 -4.25 -17.60
C ARG A 105 10.74 -4.01 -19.10
N ARG A 106 9.56 -4.15 -19.72
CA ARG A 106 9.38 -3.91 -21.14
C ARG A 106 9.47 -2.41 -21.43
N PRO A 107 10.15 -2.00 -22.51
CA PRO A 107 10.25 -0.59 -22.87
C PRO A 107 8.85 0.00 -23.12
N GLY A 108 8.64 1.24 -22.68
CA GLY A 108 7.38 1.96 -22.84
C GLY A 108 6.31 1.67 -21.77
N VAL A 109 6.39 0.54 -21.05
CA VAL A 109 5.39 0.20 -20.03
C VAL A 109 5.64 0.98 -18.74
N THR A 110 4.72 1.90 -18.40
CA THR A 110 4.76 2.64 -17.14
C THR A 110 3.86 1.97 -16.07
N LYS A 111 4.16 2.21 -14.79
CA LYS A 111 3.29 1.77 -13.69
C LYS A 111 1.87 2.35 -13.81
N ALA A 112 1.75 3.59 -14.28
CA ALA A 112 0.45 4.25 -14.46
C ALA A 112 -0.36 3.60 -15.59
N ALA A 113 0.27 3.33 -16.75
CA ALA A 113 -0.37 2.60 -17.84
C ALA A 113 -0.81 1.19 -17.39
N PHE A 114 0.04 0.48 -16.65
CA PHE A 114 -0.32 -0.82 -16.09
C PHE A 114 -1.53 -0.75 -15.14
N LEU A 115 -1.56 0.23 -14.22
CA LEU A 115 -2.70 0.41 -13.31
C LEU A 115 -4.01 0.69 -14.04
N ARG A 116 -3.99 1.50 -15.12
CA ARG A 116 -5.16 1.73 -15.96
C ARG A 116 -5.61 0.45 -16.66
N ALA A 117 -4.67 -0.32 -17.20
CA ALA A 117 -4.93 -1.57 -17.91
C ALA A 117 -5.55 -2.63 -17.00
N ILE A 118 -5.05 -2.82 -15.76
CA ILE A 118 -5.63 -3.81 -14.83
C ILE A 118 -7.03 -3.42 -14.34
N VAL A 119 -7.29 -2.12 -14.14
CA VAL A 119 -8.62 -1.64 -13.74
C VAL A 119 -9.62 -1.91 -14.86
N LYS A 120 -9.26 -1.54 -16.10
CA LYS A 120 -10.11 -1.78 -17.29
C LYS A 120 -10.32 -3.28 -17.56
N ALA A 121 -9.34 -4.12 -17.23
CA ALA A 121 -9.43 -5.55 -17.44
C ALA A 121 -10.24 -6.28 -16.36
N ALA A 122 -10.21 -5.82 -15.10
CA ALA A 122 -10.76 -6.56 -13.97
C ALA A 122 -12.13 -6.08 -13.48
N TYR A 123 -12.54 -4.88 -13.87
CA TYR A 123 -13.78 -4.27 -13.40
C TYR A 123 -14.68 -3.89 -14.59
N PRO A 124 -16.00 -4.08 -14.47
CA PRO A 124 -16.95 -3.72 -15.51
C PRO A 124 -16.87 -2.24 -15.93
N ALA A 125 -17.18 -1.99 -17.20
CA ALA A 125 -17.24 -0.63 -17.74
C ALA A 125 -18.35 0.17 -17.02
N GLY A 126 -17.97 1.32 -16.45
CA GLY A 126 -18.88 2.16 -15.64
C GLY A 126 -18.75 1.95 -14.14
N SER A 127 -17.91 1.02 -13.68
CA SER A 127 -17.58 0.92 -12.26
C SER A 127 -16.63 2.06 -11.81
N ASP A 128 -16.82 2.54 -10.58
CA ASP A 128 -15.97 3.57 -9.97
C ASP A 128 -14.64 3.03 -9.39
N HIS A 129 -14.30 1.77 -9.71
CA HIS A 129 -13.12 1.13 -9.18
C HIS A 129 -11.84 1.82 -9.66
N LYS A 130 -11.02 2.25 -8.68
CA LYS A 130 -9.72 2.86 -8.92
C LYS A 130 -8.70 2.25 -7.98
N ILE A 131 -7.53 1.95 -8.52
CA ILE A 131 -6.40 1.43 -7.75
C ILE A 131 -5.40 2.56 -7.55
N ALA A 132 -5.15 2.90 -6.28
CA ALA A 132 -4.18 3.92 -5.94
C ALA A 132 -2.74 3.47 -6.27
N PRO A 133 -1.86 4.35 -6.79
CA PRO A 133 -0.47 3.98 -7.13
C PRO A 133 0.36 3.45 -5.95
N ASN A 134 0.06 3.91 -4.73
CA ASN A 134 0.73 3.44 -3.52
C ASN A 134 0.44 1.97 -3.22
N LEU A 135 -0.75 1.46 -3.55
CA LEU A 135 -1.10 0.05 -3.37
C LEU A 135 -0.20 -0.85 -4.21
N LEU A 136 0.09 -0.47 -5.46
CA LEU A 136 1.00 -1.23 -6.32
C LEU A 136 2.42 -1.26 -5.73
N THR A 137 2.91 -0.12 -5.25
CA THR A 137 4.25 -0.04 -4.64
C THR A 137 4.33 -0.88 -3.35
N ASN A 138 3.30 -0.80 -2.50
CA ASN A 138 3.19 -1.60 -1.28
C ASN A 138 3.04 -3.10 -1.58
N PHE A 139 2.31 -3.48 -2.62
CA PHE A 139 2.21 -4.86 -3.04
C PHE A 139 3.58 -5.36 -3.48
N LEU A 140 4.27 -4.64 -4.37
CA LEU A 140 5.57 -5.02 -4.92
C LEU A 140 6.71 -5.07 -3.88
N SER A 141 6.59 -4.39 -2.74
CA SER A 141 7.60 -4.43 -1.67
C SER A 141 7.44 -5.65 -0.75
N LYS A 142 6.27 -6.29 -0.71
CA LYS A 142 6.01 -7.50 0.08
C LYS A 142 6.73 -8.73 -0.49
N LYS A 143 6.88 -9.74 0.37
CA LYS A 143 7.50 -11.04 0.07
C LYS A 143 6.66 -12.16 0.67
N GLY A 144 6.57 -13.28 -0.05
CA GLY A 144 5.85 -14.47 0.40
C GLY A 144 4.58 -14.75 -0.40
N PRO A 145 4.16 -16.02 -0.46
CA PRO A 145 3.13 -16.50 -1.38
C PRO A 145 1.74 -15.92 -1.10
N SER A 146 1.42 -15.59 0.14
CA SER A 146 0.15 -14.95 0.54
C SER A 146 0.26 -13.44 0.79
N ALA A 147 1.47 -12.88 0.82
CA ALA A 147 1.68 -11.51 1.29
C ALA A 147 1.10 -10.47 0.33
N GLY A 148 -0.09 -9.95 0.67
CA GLY A 148 -0.84 -8.99 -0.14
C GLY A 148 -2.03 -9.59 -0.90
N ASN A 149 -2.49 -10.77 -0.52
CA ASN A 149 -3.62 -11.47 -1.14
C ASN A 149 -4.94 -10.67 -1.08
N THR A 150 -5.13 -9.84 -0.06
CA THR A 150 -6.30 -8.95 0.07
C THR A 150 -6.21 -7.64 -0.71
N SER A 151 -5.12 -7.42 -1.45
CA SER A 151 -4.96 -6.18 -2.22
C SER A 151 -5.78 -6.23 -3.51
N SER A 152 -6.48 -5.13 -3.83
CA SER A 152 -7.14 -4.96 -5.13
C SER A 152 -6.17 -5.10 -6.31
N VAL A 153 -4.90 -4.73 -6.13
CA VAL A 153 -3.83 -4.92 -7.14
C VAL A 153 -3.64 -6.39 -7.46
N PHE A 154 -3.70 -7.27 -6.45
CA PHE A 154 -3.46 -8.70 -6.64
C PHE A 154 -4.53 -9.33 -7.53
N TYR A 155 -5.81 -9.14 -7.16
CA TYR A 155 -6.95 -9.61 -7.95
C TYR A 155 -6.94 -9.02 -9.36
N ALA A 156 -6.86 -7.69 -9.49
CA ALA A 156 -6.94 -7.04 -10.79
C ALA A 156 -5.77 -7.40 -11.73
N ALA A 157 -4.55 -7.51 -11.18
CA ALA A 157 -3.40 -7.94 -11.96
C ALA A 157 -3.52 -9.39 -12.40
N TYR A 158 -4.03 -10.28 -11.54
CA TYR A 158 -4.28 -11.66 -11.90
C TYR A 158 -5.27 -11.77 -13.07
N VAL A 159 -6.43 -11.11 -12.98
CA VAL A 159 -7.44 -11.09 -14.05
C VAL A 159 -6.83 -10.58 -15.37
N PHE A 160 -6.02 -9.51 -15.31
CA PHE A 160 -5.30 -9.01 -16.47
C PHE A 160 -4.38 -10.06 -17.11
N PHE A 161 -3.55 -10.76 -16.32
CA PHE A 161 -2.65 -11.78 -16.86
C PHE A 161 -3.38 -13.03 -17.34
N GLU A 162 -4.52 -13.37 -16.73
CA GLU A 162 -5.37 -14.48 -17.17
C GLU A 162 -6.02 -14.16 -18.52
N LYS A 163 -6.60 -12.96 -18.69
CA LYS A 163 -7.11 -12.48 -19.98
C LYS A 163 -6.00 -12.42 -21.04
N LEU A 164 -4.80 -11.98 -20.65
CA LEU A 164 -3.63 -11.97 -21.54
C LEU A 164 -3.25 -13.38 -22.00
N ARG A 165 -3.34 -14.38 -21.11
CA ARG A 165 -3.10 -15.80 -21.43
C ARG A 165 -4.13 -16.33 -22.43
N VAL A 166 -5.42 -16.06 -22.20
CA VAL A 166 -6.53 -16.46 -23.08
C VAL A 166 -6.36 -15.86 -24.46
N ARG A 167 -6.05 -14.55 -24.54
CA ARG A 167 -5.75 -13.86 -25.80
C ARG A 167 -4.62 -14.51 -26.58
N ASP A 168 -3.53 -14.82 -25.88
CA ASP A 168 -2.33 -15.39 -26.49
C ASP A 168 -2.47 -16.90 -26.79
N GLY A 169 -3.61 -17.53 -26.44
CA GLY A 169 -3.85 -18.97 -26.64
C GLY A 169 -2.91 -19.87 -25.84
N LYS A 170 -2.30 -19.35 -24.75
CA LYS A 170 -1.30 -20.09 -23.98
C LYS A 170 -1.96 -21.14 -23.10
N PRO A 171 -1.43 -22.37 -23.03
CA PRO A 171 -1.96 -23.40 -22.13
C PRO A 171 -1.77 -23.00 -20.67
N LYS A 172 -2.51 -23.66 -19.77
CA LYS A 172 -2.27 -23.54 -18.33
C LYS A 172 -0.86 -24.04 -18.00
N THR A 173 -0.22 -23.42 -17.01
CA THR A 173 1.09 -23.86 -16.54
C THR A 173 0.93 -25.00 -15.53
N LYS A 174 1.94 -25.87 -15.37
CA LYS A 174 1.92 -26.93 -14.34
C LYS A 174 1.64 -26.39 -12.93
N LYS A 175 2.18 -25.20 -12.62
CA LYS A 175 1.93 -24.53 -11.34
C LYS A 175 0.45 -24.18 -11.15
N ARG A 176 -0.25 -23.79 -12.22
CA ARG A 176 -1.69 -23.52 -12.20
C ARG A 176 -2.49 -24.78 -11.87
N GLU A 177 -2.13 -25.92 -12.46
CA GLU A 177 -2.78 -27.20 -12.18
C GLU A 177 -2.55 -27.65 -10.72
N GLU A 178 -1.34 -27.48 -10.20
CA GLU A 178 -1.04 -27.74 -8.78
C GLU A 178 -1.84 -26.80 -7.86
N MET A 179 -1.96 -25.52 -8.21
CA MET A 179 -2.76 -24.55 -7.44
C MET A 179 -4.25 -24.88 -7.48
N GLU A 180 -4.80 -25.32 -8.62
CA GLU A 180 -6.19 -25.80 -8.73
C GLU A 180 -6.43 -27.03 -7.85
N THR A 181 -5.43 -27.90 -7.70
CA THR A 181 -5.52 -29.06 -6.81
C THR A 181 -5.48 -28.66 -5.32
N GLN A 182 -4.66 -27.66 -4.97
CA GLN A 182 -4.49 -27.22 -3.58
C GLN A 182 -5.60 -26.28 -3.10
N TRP A 183 -6.11 -25.46 -4.01
CA TRP A 183 -7.12 -24.41 -3.78
C TRP A 183 -8.26 -24.58 -4.80
N PRO A 184 -9.16 -25.57 -4.64
CA PRO A 184 -10.19 -25.86 -5.64
C PRO A 184 -11.10 -24.66 -5.92
N ASN A 185 -11.39 -23.86 -4.88
CA ASN A 185 -12.23 -22.66 -4.97
C ASN A 185 -11.43 -21.39 -5.28
N GLY A 186 -10.16 -21.51 -5.62
CA GLY A 186 -9.23 -20.39 -5.78
C GLY A 186 -8.57 -19.96 -4.47
N PHE A 187 -7.56 -19.12 -4.63
CA PHE A 187 -6.75 -18.53 -3.59
C PHE A 187 -7.53 -17.43 -2.88
N GLU A 188 -7.47 -17.42 -1.55
CA GLU A 188 -8.24 -16.48 -0.74
C GLU A 188 -7.83 -15.02 -1.01
N THR A 189 -8.79 -14.17 -1.34
CA THR A 189 -8.59 -12.74 -1.64
C THR A 189 -9.31 -11.82 -0.66
N LYS A 190 -10.21 -12.33 0.19
CA LYS A 190 -11.00 -11.51 1.12
C LYS A 190 -10.34 -11.44 2.49
N GLU A 191 -9.82 -12.56 2.97
CA GLU A 191 -9.20 -12.66 4.29
C GLU A 191 -7.67 -12.75 4.20
N LEU A 192 -6.97 -12.19 5.20
CA LEU A 192 -5.51 -12.20 5.22
C LEU A 192 -4.97 -13.60 5.55
N LEU A 193 -4.43 -14.29 4.55
CA LEU A 193 -3.77 -15.58 4.72
C LEU A 193 -2.49 -15.43 5.55
N GLY A 194 -2.43 -16.12 6.69
CA GLY A 194 -1.29 -16.08 7.63
C GLY A 194 -1.30 -14.89 8.60
N GLY A 195 -2.41 -14.14 8.68
CA GLY A 195 -2.58 -13.04 9.65
C GLY A 195 -3.11 -13.48 11.03
N GLY A 196 -3.55 -14.74 11.15
CA GLY A 196 -4.07 -15.31 12.39
C GLY A 196 -2.99 -15.85 13.32
N TRP A 197 -3.35 -16.02 14.59
CA TRP A 197 -2.50 -16.69 15.57
C TRP A 197 -2.50 -18.20 15.32
N VAL A 198 -1.32 -18.80 15.27
CA VAL A 198 -1.15 -20.25 15.13
C VAL A 198 -0.50 -20.76 16.40
N THR A 199 -1.12 -21.75 17.05
CA THR A 199 -0.52 -22.46 18.17
C THR A 199 0.34 -23.59 17.65
N ALA A 200 1.62 -23.60 18.05
CA ALA A 200 2.56 -24.65 17.72
C ALA A 200 3.34 -25.02 18.98
N HIS A 201 3.72 -26.29 19.11
CA HIS A 201 4.56 -26.74 20.20
C HIS A 201 5.96 -26.10 20.09
N VAL A 202 6.70 -25.98 21.20
CA VAL A 202 8.04 -25.34 21.21
C VAL A 202 9.06 -26.02 20.27
N SER A 203 8.90 -27.32 20.04
CA SER A 203 9.72 -28.08 19.09
C SER A 203 9.27 -27.98 17.64
N GLU A 204 8.15 -27.31 17.37
CA GLU A 204 7.59 -27.12 16.03
C GLU A 204 8.01 -25.75 15.44
N ARG A 205 7.89 -25.64 14.12
CA ARG A 205 8.21 -24.45 13.33
C ARG A 205 7.03 -24.14 12.44
N VAL A 206 6.54 -22.91 12.52
CA VAL A 206 5.48 -22.39 11.66
C VAL A 206 6.12 -21.73 10.46
N GLY A 207 5.66 -22.09 9.27
CA GLY A 207 6.05 -21.49 8.00
C GLY A 207 4.88 -21.43 7.03
N THR A 208 5.15 -20.97 5.82
CA THR A 208 4.18 -20.94 4.73
C THR A 208 4.75 -21.75 3.56
N ASP A 209 3.95 -22.63 2.97
CA ASP A 209 4.39 -23.41 1.81
C ASP A 209 4.37 -22.60 0.50
N LYS A 210 4.87 -23.21 -0.58
CA LYS A 210 4.88 -22.60 -1.92
C LYS A 210 3.49 -22.23 -2.47
N PHE A 211 2.42 -22.74 -1.86
CA PHE A 211 1.03 -22.51 -2.27
C PHE A 211 0.32 -21.53 -1.34
N GLY A 212 1.00 -20.93 -0.35
CA GLY A 212 0.40 -19.97 0.58
C GLY A 212 -0.31 -20.60 1.78
N LYS A 213 -0.23 -21.92 1.97
CA LYS A 213 -0.82 -22.63 3.11
C LYS A 213 0.08 -22.55 4.33
N THR A 214 -0.53 -22.53 5.51
CA THR A 214 0.23 -22.50 6.76
C THR A 214 0.72 -23.91 7.06
N VAL A 215 2.02 -24.04 7.34
CA VAL A 215 2.65 -25.33 7.62
C VAL A 215 3.29 -25.29 8.99
N ILE A 216 2.94 -26.27 9.82
CA ILE A 216 3.60 -26.53 11.10
C ILE A 216 4.44 -27.79 10.90
N SER A 217 5.75 -27.66 11.08
CA SER A 217 6.71 -28.74 10.93
C SER A 217 7.43 -29.02 12.25
N GLY A 218 7.57 -30.29 12.63
CA GLY A 218 8.26 -30.66 13.85
C GLY A 218 8.62 -32.15 13.90
N PRO A 219 9.11 -32.65 15.04
CA PRO A 219 9.55 -34.04 15.20
C PRO A 219 8.46 -35.08 14.91
N ARG A 220 7.18 -34.69 15.02
CA ARG A 220 6.01 -35.54 14.81
C ARG A 220 5.48 -35.51 13.37
N GLY A 221 6.15 -34.79 12.45
CA GLY A 221 5.75 -34.66 11.05
C GLY A 221 5.34 -33.24 10.66
N VAL A 222 4.62 -33.13 9.55
CA VAL A 222 4.22 -31.86 8.92
C VAL A 222 2.71 -31.77 8.84
N ILE A 223 2.13 -30.75 9.45
CA ILE A 223 0.70 -30.44 9.40
C ILE A 223 0.51 -29.23 8.48
N ARG A 224 -0.48 -29.28 7.58
CA ARG A 224 -0.82 -28.21 6.64
C ARG A 224 -2.25 -27.75 6.87
N PHE A 225 -2.44 -26.43 6.87
CA PHE A 225 -3.73 -25.75 7.01
C PHE A 225 -4.00 -24.95 5.73
#